data_AF-A0A955SJD3-F1
#
_entry.id   AF-A0A955SJD3-F1
#
_cell.length_a   1.000
_cell.length_b   1.000
_cell.length_c   1.000
_cell.angle_alpha   90.00
_cell.angle_beta   90.00
_cell.angle_gamma   90.00
#
_symmetry.space_group_name_H-M   'P 1'
#
loop_
_entity.id
_entity.type
_entity.pdbx_description
1 polymer ?
#
loop_
_entity_poly.entity_id
_entity_poly.type
_entity_poly.pdbx_seq_one_letter_code
_entity_poly.pdbx_strand_id
1 'polypeptide(L)'
;MSSSKRPPKEIRGHPQAGGTAPNWQIEDTYPRPQSLNDTFWRWEFLRRRSDYRKDWEQHYLPTYDFDVSCANDPQYPTRYRKKVFMPDHPAFKARMPNSLEKYHLSGLPNPSIAKPWMLSFDSNYGRIYFGQGPDWLGGGEEVSLCLSEWRMAAVFDLKKPLPAQIEKIKADLMEWQKHQVGRNLERRKCRDEWPMYLRVLDAVDLGVPFQEIGRTLFNIPDDEICEARARQLYKNACQISIHFPV
;
A
#
# COMPACT_ATOMS: atom_id res chain seq x y z
N MET A 1 36.95 38.62 -5.95
CA MET A 1 35.92 37.66 -5.49
C MET A 1 35.34 36.97 -6.73
N SER A 2 35.76 35.75 -7.02
CA SER A 2 35.38 35.03 -8.25
C SER A 2 34.11 34.21 -7.99
N SER A 3 32.99 34.60 -8.61
CA SER A 3 31.73 33.86 -8.51
C SER A 3 31.77 32.63 -9.42
N SER A 4 32.04 31.47 -8.84
CA SER A 4 31.94 30.18 -9.53
C SER A 4 30.46 29.86 -9.84
N LYS A 5 29.97 30.28 -11.01
CA LYS A 5 28.69 29.83 -11.56
C LYS A 5 28.85 28.38 -12.03
N ARG A 6 28.38 27.41 -11.23
CA ARG A 6 28.23 26.03 -11.72
C ARG A 6 27.14 26.01 -12.79
N PRO A 7 27.39 25.44 -13.97
CA PRO A 7 26.35 25.31 -14.99
C PRO A 7 25.22 24.42 -14.49
N PRO A 8 23.97 24.68 -14.91
CA PRO A 8 22.83 23.80 -14.61
C PRO A 8 23.12 22.40 -15.16
N LYS A 9 23.00 21.38 -14.31
CA LYS A 9 23.14 19.99 -14.74
C LYS A 9 22.01 19.69 -15.73
N GLU A 10 22.35 19.46 -17.00
CA GLU A 10 21.43 18.89 -17.98
C GLU A 10 20.89 17.55 -17.45
N ILE A 11 19.58 17.51 -17.23
CA ILE A 11 18.86 16.29 -16.88
C ILE A 11 18.69 15.52 -18.20
N ARG A 12 19.64 14.61 -18.49
CA ARG A 12 19.50 13.69 -19.64
C ARG A 12 18.24 12.86 -19.47
N GLY A 13 17.50 12.73 -20.57
CA GLY A 13 16.17 12.12 -20.65
C GLY A 13 16.07 10.76 -19.95
N HIS A 14 14.92 10.57 -19.31
CA HIS A 14 14.54 9.41 -18.53
C HIS A 14 14.75 8.10 -19.30
N PRO A 15 15.65 7.20 -18.87
CA PRO A 15 15.53 5.81 -19.24
C PRO A 15 14.21 5.31 -18.64
N GLN A 16 13.26 4.91 -19.48
CA GLN A 16 12.10 4.16 -19.02
C GLN A 16 12.64 2.95 -18.26
N ALA A 17 12.41 2.90 -16.94
CA ALA A 17 12.74 1.77 -16.10
C ALA A 17 11.82 0.60 -16.49
N GLY A 18 12.13 -0.04 -17.61
CA GLY A 18 11.50 -1.24 -18.12
C GLY A 18 11.96 -2.43 -17.30
N GLY A 19 11.51 -2.50 -16.03
CA GLY A 19 11.40 -3.79 -15.38
C GLY A 19 10.41 -4.60 -16.20
N THR A 20 10.90 -5.59 -16.95
CA THR A 20 10.04 -6.52 -17.69
C THR A 20 9.01 -7.08 -16.72
N ALA A 21 7.73 -6.83 -16.98
CA ALA A 21 6.65 -7.41 -16.18
C ALA A 21 6.85 -8.93 -16.10
N PRO A 22 6.63 -9.55 -14.93
CA PRO A 22 6.79 -10.99 -14.78
C PRO A 22 5.86 -11.72 -15.74
N ASN A 23 6.37 -12.79 -16.35
CA ASN A 23 5.56 -13.61 -17.23
C ASN A 23 4.62 -14.48 -16.37
N TRP A 24 3.33 -14.15 -16.35
CA TRP A 24 2.30 -14.88 -15.57
C TRP A 24 2.22 -16.37 -15.88
N GLN A 25 2.70 -16.83 -17.03
CA GLN A 25 2.75 -18.24 -17.39
C GLN A 25 3.91 -18.98 -16.71
N ILE A 26 4.98 -18.28 -16.32
CA ILE A 26 6.20 -18.86 -15.74
C ILE A 26 6.22 -18.60 -14.24
N GLU A 27 6.01 -19.66 -13.46
CA GLU A 27 5.95 -19.59 -11.99
C GLU A 27 7.23 -19.01 -11.36
N ASP A 28 8.41 -19.37 -11.89
CA ASP A 28 9.71 -18.93 -11.37
C ASP A 28 9.96 -17.42 -11.49
N THR A 29 9.12 -16.68 -12.24
CA THR A 29 9.20 -15.22 -12.30
C THR A 29 8.56 -14.53 -11.09
N TYR A 30 7.91 -15.30 -10.21
CA TYR A 30 7.23 -14.81 -9.01
C TYR A 30 8.01 -15.16 -7.73
N PRO A 31 7.90 -14.35 -6.66
CA PRO A 31 8.53 -14.68 -5.39
C PRO A 31 8.01 -16.00 -4.83
N ARG A 32 8.91 -16.84 -4.29
CA ARG A 32 8.50 -18.03 -3.55
C ARG A 32 7.80 -17.65 -2.25
N PRO A 33 6.82 -18.43 -1.75
CA PRO A 33 6.04 -18.11 -0.53
C PRO A 33 6.89 -17.69 0.68
N GLN A 34 8.04 -18.34 0.89
CA GLN A 34 8.95 -18.11 2.01
C GLN A 34 10.03 -17.04 1.73
N SER A 35 10.13 -16.55 0.49
CA SER A 35 11.19 -15.60 0.09
C SER A 35 10.93 -14.16 0.52
N LEU A 36 9.68 -13.83 0.83
CA LEU A 36 9.25 -12.50 1.26
C LEU A 36 8.58 -12.57 2.63
N ASN A 37 8.75 -11.49 3.41
CA ASN A 37 7.98 -11.26 4.62
C ASN A 37 6.62 -10.61 4.28
N ASP A 38 5.75 -10.45 5.28
CA ASP A 38 4.40 -9.88 5.08
C ASP A 38 4.43 -8.47 4.47
N THR A 39 5.39 -7.64 4.87
CA THR A 39 5.57 -6.29 4.30
C THR A 39 5.80 -6.35 2.78
N PHE A 40 6.70 -7.20 2.30
CA PHE A 40 6.98 -7.28 0.87
C PHE A 40 5.89 -8.03 0.11
N TRP A 41 5.22 -9.00 0.72
CA TRP A 41 4.03 -9.60 0.10
C TRP A 41 2.91 -8.59 -0.08
N ARG A 42 2.62 -7.78 0.95
CA ARG A 42 1.66 -6.69 0.86
C ARG A 42 2.01 -5.70 -0.24
N TRP A 43 3.30 -5.42 -0.40
CA TRP A 43 3.79 -4.59 -1.50
C TRP A 43 3.56 -5.22 -2.88
N GLU A 44 3.83 -6.51 -3.06
CA GLU A 44 3.59 -7.19 -4.34
C GLU A 44 2.13 -7.10 -4.79
N PHE A 45 1.18 -7.21 -3.85
CA PHE A 45 -0.24 -7.01 -4.16
C PHE A 45 -0.57 -5.53 -4.42
N LEU A 46 -0.10 -4.62 -3.58
CA LEU A 46 -0.40 -3.19 -3.70
C LEU A 46 0.12 -2.60 -5.01
N ARG A 47 1.37 -2.88 -5.38
CA ARG A 47 2.03 -2.30 -6.57
C ARG A 47 1.41 -2.74 -7.90
N ARG A 48 0.58 -3.79 -7.88
CA ARG A 48 -0.18 -4.29 -9.04
C ARG A 48 -1.55 -3.66 -9.19
N ARG A 49 -2.03 -2.93 -8.18
CA ARG A 49 -3.33 -2.28 -8.29
C ARG A 49 -3.25 -1.12 -9.27
N SER A 50 -4.22 -1.06 -10.18
CA SER A 50 -4.27 -0.02 -11.21
C SER A 50 -4.47 1.38 -10.63
N ASP A 51 -5.21 1.51 -9.53
CA ASP A 51 -5.39 2.79 -8.83
C ASP A 51 -4.08 3.29 -8.21
N TYR A 52 -3.29 2.41 -7.57
CA TYR A 52 -1.98 2.76 -7.02
C TYR A 52 -1.00 3.23 -8.10
N ARG A 53 -0.96 2.54 -9.26
CA ARG A 53 -0.09 2.93 -10.38
C ARG A 53 -0.46 4.29 -10.95
N LYS A 54 -1.76 4.55 -11.15
CA LYS A 54 -2.26 5.86 -11.62
C LYS A 54 -1.92 6.99 -10.64
N ASP A 55 -2.13 6.77 -9.34
CA ASP A 55 -1.79 7.76 -8.33
C ASP A 55 -0.27 8.01 -8.31
N TRP A 56 0.55 6.97 -8.41
CA TRP A 56 1.99 7.13 -8.52
C TRP A 56 2.38 7.96 -9.75
N GLU A 57 1.87 7.60 -10.94
CA GLU A 57 2.10 8.30 -12.21
C GLU A 57 1.72 9.79 -12.13
N GLN A 58 0.60 10.10 -11.47
CA GLN A 58 0.12 11.47 -11.28
C GLN A 58 1.03 12.30 -10.37
N HIS A 59 1.67 11.68 -9.38
CA HIS A 59 2.35 12.40 -8.30
C HIS A 59 3.88 12.38 -8.36
N TYR A 60 4.52 11.47 -9.10
CA TYR A 60 5.98 11.32 -9.06
C TYR A 60 6.73 12.51 -9.68
N LEU A 61 6.32 13.01 -10.86
CA LEU A 61 6.98 14.15 -11.50
C LEU A 61 6.88 15.43 -10.66
N PRO A 62 5.68 15.87 -10.21
CA PRO A 62 5.58 17.04 -9.33
C PRO A 62 6.41 16.91 -8.05
N THR A 63 6.47 15.70 -7.48
CA THR A 63 7.30 15.43 -6.29
C THR A 63 8.79 15.62 -6.58
N TYR A 64 9.25 15.07 -7.70
CA TYR A 64 10.64 15.15 -8.13
C TYR A 64 11.05 16.59 -8.46
N ASP A 65 10.24 17.32 -9.23
CA ASP A 65 10.51 18.71 -9.59
C ASP A 65 10.58 19.62 -8.36
N PHE A 66 9.68 19.42 -7.40
CA PHE A 66 9.74 20.11 -6.11
C PHE A 66 11.06 19.80 -5.38
N ASP A 67 11.46 18.53 -5.29
CA ASP A 67 12.69 18.15 -4.59
C ASP A 67 13.94 18.74 -5.27
N VAL A 68 13.98 18.77 -6.61
CA VAL A 68 15.03 19.44 -7.39
C VAL A 68 15.04 20.94 -7.10
N SER A 69 13.88 21.59 -7.07
CA SER A 69 13.78 23.03 -6.78
C SER A 69 14.31 23.37 -5.38
N CYS A 70 13.90 22.63 -4.35
CA CYS A 70 14.38 22.81 -2.98
C CYS A 70 15.89 22.55 -2.84
N ALA A 71 16.43 21.58 -3.58
CA ALA A 71 17.86 21.28 -3.54
C ALA A 71 18.72 22.38 -4.19
N ASN A 72 18.17 23.08 -5.19
CA ASN A 72 18.85 24.16 -5.91
C ASN A 72 18.65 25.54 -5.27
N ASP A 73 17.65 25.71 -4.39
CA ASP A 73 17.39 26.97 -3.69
C ASP A 73 18.51 27.30 -2.67
N PRO A 74 19.26 28.41 -2.87
CA PRO A 74 20.30 28.85 -1.94
C PRO A 74 19.79 29.14 -0.53
N GLN A 75 18.53 29.55 -0.38
CA GLN A 75 17.91 29.90 0.91
C GLN A 75 17.41 28.68 1.67
N TYR A 76 17.22 27.55 0.98
CA TYR A 76 16.75 26.32 1.62
C TYR A 76 17.82 25.79 2.59
N PRO A 77 17.50 25.58 3.89
CA PRO A 77 18.51 25.26 4.88
C PRO A 77 19.27 23.99 4.51
N THR A 78 20.60 24.04 4.58
CA THR A 78 21.48 22.94 4.14
C THR A 78 21.20 21.62 4.86
N ARG A 79 20.78 21.67 6.13
CA ARG A 79 20.36 20.47 6.90
C ARG A 79 19.13 19.75 6.31
N TYR A 80 18.34 20.43 5.47
CA TYR A 80 17.17 19.88 4.79
C TYR A 80 17.38 19.67 3.30
N ARG A 81 18.55 20.02 2.74
CA ARG A 81 18.93 19.66 1.37
C ARG A 81 19.18 18.16 1.32
N LYS A 82 18.10 17.40 1.27
CA LYS A 82 18.13 15.95 1.09
C LYS A 82 18.75 15.67 -0.27
N LYS A 83 19.45 14.53 -0.36
CA LYS A 83 19.83 13.95 -1.65
C LYS A 83 18.55 13.77 -2.46
N VAL A 84 18.46 14.43 -3.61
CA VAL A 84 17.36 14.23 -4.55
C VAL A 84 17.56 12.88 -5.23
N PHE A 85 16.56 12.02 -5.10
CA PHE A 85 16.53 10.72 -5.75
C PHE A 85 15.74 10.83 -7.06
N MET A 86 16.19 10.14 -8.10
CA MET A 86 15.43 10.01 -9.35
C MET A 86 14.18 9.14 -9.11
N PRO A 87 13.09 9.30 -9.89
CA PRO A 87 11.87 8.50 -9.73
C PRO A 87 12.01 6.98 -9.84
N ASP A 88 13.08 6.50 -10.50
CA ASP A 88 13.44 5.09 -10.64
C ASP A 88 14.33 4.56 -9.49
N HIS A 89 14.78 5.43 -8.60
CA HIS A 89 15.62 5.05 -7.47
C HIS A 89 14.77 4.41 -6.35
N PRO A 90 15.19 3.29 -5.72
CA PRO A 90 14.41 2.59 -4.68
C PRO A 90 14.05 3.42 -3.44
N ALA A 91 14.78 4.51 -3.18
CA ALA A 91 14.51 5.44 -2.08
C ALA A 91 13.50 6.54 -2.42
N PHE A 92 13.15 6.72 -3.70
CA PHE A 92 12.19 7.72 -4.12
C PHE A 92 10.77 7.29 -3.75
N LYS A 93 10.00 8.22 -3.19
CA LYS A 93 8.59 8.04 -2.87
C LYS A 93 7.84 9.28 -3.36
N ALA A 94 6.84 9.10 -4.21
CA ALA A 94 5.98 10.20 -4.63
C ALA A 94 5.15 10.70 -3.44
N ARG A 95 5.03 12.02 -3.28
CA ARG A 95 4.17 12.64 -2.28
C ARG A 95 2.76 12.73 -2.84
N MET A 96 1.88 11.92 -2.27
CA MET A 96 0.45 11.93 -2.57
C MET A 96 -0.30 12.36 -1.29
N PRO A 97 -1.19 13.36 -1.37
CA PRO A 97 -2.11 13.67 -0.28
C PRO A 97 -2.91 12.42 0.11
N ASN A 98 -3.08 12.18 1.40
CA ASN A 98 -3.83 11.05 1.96
C ASN A 98 -3.27 9.64 1.63
N SER A 99 -1.98 9.52 1.25
CA SER A 99 -1.38 8.20 0.96
C SER A 99 -1.38 7.25 2.17
N LEU A 100 -1.32 7.79 3.38
CA LEU A 100 -1.34 7.03 4.63
C LEU A 100 -2.72 6.43 4.93
N GLU A 101 -3.76 7.19 4.62
CA GLU A 101 -5.16 6.80 4.76
C GLU A 101 -5.53 5.78 3.69
N LYS A 102 -5.18 6.05 2.43
CA LYS A 102 -5.55 5.21 1.29
C LYS A 102 -4.74 3.92 1.18
N TYR A 103 -3.42 4.01 1.36
CA TYR A 103 -2.49 2.89 1.11
C TYR A 103 -1.68 2.46 2.32
N HIS A 104 -1.79 3.19 3.44
CA HIS A 104 -1.00 2.94 4.65
C HIS A 104 0.51 3.09 4.40
N LEU A 105 0.87 4.02 3.52
CA LEU A 105 2.26 4.39 3.23
C LEU A 105 2.43 5.91 3.38
N SER A 106 3.56 6.33 3.96
CA SER A 106 3.94 7.75 4.09
C SER A 106 4.30 8.44 2.75
N GLY A 107 4.31 7.70 1.66
CA GLY A 107 4.48 8.15 0.28
C GLY A 107 4.39 6.95 -0.65
N LEU A 108 4.38 7.15 -1.97
CA LEU A 108 4.21 6.08 -2.94
C LEU A 108 5.57 5.66 -3.54
N PRO A 109 6.18 4.54 -3.13
CA PRO A 109 7.28 3.96 -3.90
C PRO A 109 6.88 3.65 -5.34
N ASN A 110 7.86 3.66 -6.24
CA ASN A 110 7.66 3.31 -7.64
C ASN A 110 7.20 1.84 -7.77
N PRO A 111 6.02 1.58 -8.37
CA PRO A 111 5.47 0.22 -8.48
C PRO A 111 6.31 -0.74 -9.33
N SER A 112 7.24 -0.24 -10.16
CA SER A 112 8.19 -1.08 -10.91
C SER A 112 9.32 -1.65 -10.04
N ILE A 113 9.52 -1.12 -8.83
CA ILE A 113 10.59 -1.54 -7.92
C ILE A 113 10.06 -2.62 -6.99
N ALA A 114 10.57 -3.85 -7.13
CA ALA A 114 10.16 -4.98 -6.29
C ALA A 114 10.56 -4.81 -4.80
N LYS A 115 11.67 -4.12 -4.53
CA LYS A 115 12.20 -3.92 -3.17
C LYS A 115 12.51 -2.44 -2.90
N PRO A 116 11.50 -1.60 -2.67
CA PRO A 116 11.73 -0.20 -2.33
C PRO A 116 12.41 -0.06 -0.96
N TRP A 117 13.24 0.97 -0.81
CA TRP A 117 13.99 1.19 0.42
C TRP A 117 13.10 1.82 1.49
N MET A 118 13.24 1.35 2.74
CA MET A 118 12.45 1.78 3.90
C MET A 118 10.95 1.65 3.64
N LEU A 119 10.57 0.54 3.02
CA LEU A 119 9.17 0.16 2.90
C LEU A 119 8.66 -0.20 4.30
N SER A 120 7.78 0.63 4.81
CA SER A 120 7.04 0.39 6.04
C SER A 120 5.59 0.68 5.72
N PHE A 121 4.74 -0.31 5.95
CA PHE A 121 3.32 -0.05 6.04
C PHE A 121 3.08 0.46 7.44
N ASP A 122 2.73 1.73 7.54
CA ASP A 122 2.35 2.27 8.83
C ASP A 122 1.08 1.54 9.25
N SER A 123 1.18 0.80 10.35
CA SER A 123 0.05 0.29 11.08
C SER A 123 -0.75 1.50 11.48
N ASN A 124 -1.70 1.87 10.64
CA ASN A 124 -2.52 3.02 10.84
C ASN A 124 -3.54 2.59 11.90
N TYR A 125 -3.10 2.53 13.16
CA TYR A 125 -3.89 2.28 14.38
C TYR A 125 -4.97 3.38 14.59
N GLY A 126 -5.29 4.15 13.55
CA GLY A 126 -5.68 5.54 13.68
C GLY A 126 -4.53 6.37 14.27
N ARG A 127 -4.56 7.68 14.05
CA ARG A 127 -3.88 8.56 15.01
C ARG A 127 -4.62 8.41 16.34
N ILE A 128 -3.97 7.79 17.32
CA ILE A 128 -4.43 7.84 18.70
C ILE A 128 -4.05 9.24 19.21
N TYR A 129 -5.01 10.15 19.22
CA TYR A 129 -4.82 11.46 19.82
C TYR A 129 -5.00 11.34 21.33
N PHE A 130 -3.95 11.62 22.09
CA PHE A 130 -4.04 11.82 23.53
C PHE A 130 -4.22 13.31 23.80
N GLY A 131 -5.32 13.68 24.47
CA GLY A 131 -5.58 15.05 24.91
C GLY A 131 -6.10 15.08 26.35
N GLN A 132 -5.77 16.12 27.10
CA GLN A 132 -6.30 16.39 28.43
C GLN A 132 -6.63 17.89 28.54
N GLY A 133 -7.82 18.23 29.07
CA GLY A 133 -8.22 19.61 29.38
C GLY A 133 -9.60 20.00 28.86
N PRO A 134 -10.21 21.08 29.39
CA PRO A 134 -11.53 21.57 28.98
C PRO A 134 -11.55 22.04 27.52
N ASP A 135 -10.43 22.53 26.99
CA ASP A 135 -10.30 22.96 25.58
C ASP A 135 -10.33 21.77 24.59
N TRP A 136 -10.12 20.54 25.08
CA TRP A 136 -10.23 19.31 24.28
C TRP A 136 -11.66 18.74 24.26
N LEU A 137 -12.44 18.97 25.32
CA LEU A 137 -13.84 18.51 25.45
C LEU A 137 -14.86 19.57 25.03
N GLY A 138 -14.44 20.82 24.87
CA GLY A 138 -15.31 21.94 24.52
C GLY A 138 -15.77 21.98 23.07
N GLY A 139 -15.28 21.09 22.20
CA GLY A 139 -15.63 21.14 20.78
C GLY A 139 -15.38 22.53 20.21
N GLY A 140 -14.13 23.01 20.28
CA GLY A 140 -13.70 24.02 19.33
C GLY A 140 -13.76 23.38 17.95
N GLU A 141 -14.93 23.46 17.30
CA GLU A 141 -15.30 22.89 16.00
C GLU A 141 -15.01 21.37 15.85
N GLU A 142 -16.08 20.55 15.92
CA GLU A 142 -16.18 19.16 15.46
C GLU A 142 -14.86 18.41 15.17
N VAL A 143 -14.39 17.56 16.09
CA VAL A 143 -13.36 16.57 15.76
C VAL A 143 -14.01 15.49 14.87
N SER A 144 -14.05 15.75 13.57
CA SER A 144 -14.45 14.76 12.56
C SER A 144 -13.38 13.69 12.45
N LEU A 145 -13.63 12.53 13.09
CA LEU A 145 -12.81 11.35 12.91
C LEU A 145 -13.26 10.62 11.63
N CYS A 146 -12.57 10.86 10.53
CA CYS A 146 -12.68 10.02 9.33
C CYS A 146 -12.03 8.65 9.60
N LEU A 147 -12.84 7.71 10.09
CA LEU A 147 -12.45 6.31 10.24
C LEU A 147 -12.69 5.59 8.91
N SER A 148 -11.68 4.87 8.41
CA SER A 148 -11.87 3.95 7.28
C SER A 148 -12.73 2.76 7.69
N GLU A 149 -13.21 1.97 6.71
CA GLU A 149 -13.90 0.70 6.97
C GLU A 149 -13.10 -0.18 7.95
N TRP A 150 -13.82 -0.91 8.81
CA TRP A 150 -13.28 -1.82 9.83
C TRP A 150 -12.49 -1.16 10.97
N ARG A 151 -12.71 0.13 11.25
CA ARG A 151 -12.11 0.84 12.38
C ARG A 151 -13.15 1.37 13.35
N MET A 152 -12.76 1.47 14.61
CA MET A 152 -13.56 2.04 15.70
C MET A 152 -12.68 2.98 16.52
N ALA A 153 -13.23 4.11 16.94
CA ALA A 153 -12.65 4.96 17.98
C ALA A 153 -13.40 4.72 19.29
N ALA A 154 -12.66 4.61 20.40
CA ALA A 154 -13.22 4.53 21.72
C ALA A 154 -12.74 5.71 22.57
N VAL A 155 -13.66 6.35 23.28
CA VAL A 155 -13.38 7.48 24.18
C VAL A 155 -13.43 6.97 25.62
N PHE A 156 -12.38 7.24 26.39
CA PHE A 156 -12.25 6.82 27.78
C PHE A 156 -12.50 7.99 28.74
N ASP A 157 -13.28 7.74 29.78
CA ASP A 157 -13.47 8.66 30.90
C ASP A 157 -12.36 8.42 31.93
N LEU A 158 -11.37 9.32 31.98
CA LEU A 158 -10.23 9.20 32.89
C LEU A 158 -10.62 9.44 34.37
N LYS A 159 -11.83 9.90 34.66
CA LYS A 159 -12.34 9.99 36.04
C LYS A 159 -12.79 8.63 36.58
N LYS A 160 -12.87 7.61 35.71
CA LYS A 160 -13.25 6.23 36.07
C LYS A 160 -12.07 5.28 35.89
N PRO A 161 -12.04 4.13 36.60
CA PRO A 161 -11.02 3.13 36.39
C PRO A 161 -10.97 2.67 34.93
N LEU A 162 -9.81 2.77 34.30
CA LEU A 162 -9.59 2.33 32.91
C LEU A 162 -9.81 0.83 32.69
N PRO A 163 -9.42 -0.10 33.60
CA PRO A 163 -9.55 -1.53 33.33
C PRO A 163 -10.98 -1.97 33.00
N ALA A 164 -11.98 -1.47 33.73
CA ALA A 164 -13.38 -1.79 33.49
C ALA A 164 -13.89 -1.25 32.14
N GLN A 165 -13.41 -0.08 31.72
CA GLN A 165 -13.77 0.52 30.44
C GLN A 165 -13.16 -0.28 29.27
N ILE A 166 -11.89 -0.67 29.41
CA ILE A 166 -11.19 -1.48 28.40
C ILE A 166 -11.84 -2.85 28.24
N GLU A 167 -12.15 -3.55 29.34
CA GLU A 167 -12.80 -4.87 29.26
C GLU A 167 -14.19 -4.79 28.61
N LYS A 168 -14.95 -3.73 28.88
CA LYS A 168 -16.23 -3.50 28.19
C LYS A 168 -16.04 -3.28 26.68
N ILE A 169 -15.15 -2.37 26.28
CA ILE A 169 -14.89 -2.10 24.85
C ILE A 169 -14.39 -3.36 24.14
N LYS A 170 -13.53 -4.15 24.80
CA LYS A 170 -13.07 -5.43 24.28
C LYS A 170 -14.23 -6.41 24.05
N ALA A 171 -15.17 -6.51 24.98
CA ALA A 171 -16.36 -7.36 24.81
C ALA A 171 -17.22 -6.90 23.62
N ASP A 172 -17.50 -5.59 23.54
CA ASP A 172 -18.28 -5.00 22.45
C ASP A 172 -17.60 -5.19 21.08
N LEU A 173 -16.27 -5.01 21.02
CA LEU A 173 -15.46 -5.24 19.82
C LEU A 173 -15.48 -6.70 19.36
N MET A 174 -15.37 -7.65 20.31
CA MET A 174 -15.47 -9.07 19.98
C MET A 174 -16.86 -9.46 19.46
N GLU A 175 -17.91 -8.87 20.03
CA GLU A 175 -19.27 -9.06 19.55
C GLU A 175 -19.46 -8.48 18.14
N TRP A 176 -18.97 -7.26 17.90
CA TRP A 176 -18.97 -6.65 16.57
C TRP A 176 -18.19 -7.47 15.55
N GLN A 177 -16.99 -7.93 15.90
CA GLN A 177 -16.16 -8.78 15.06
C GLN A 177 -16.93 -10.06 14.68
N LYS A 178 -17.57 -10.70 15.65
CA LYS A 178 -18.39 -11.91 15.43
C LYS A 178 -19.58 -11.66 14.49
N HIS A 179 -20.25 -10.51 14.62
CA HIS A 179 -21.43 -10.16 13.81
C HIS A 179 -21.07 -9.71 12.39
N GLN A 180 -20.02 -8.90 12.23
CA GLN A 180 -19.65 -8.29 10.96
C GLN A 180 -18.74 -9.17 10.11
N VAL A 181 -17.90 -10.00 10.72
CA VAL A 181 -16.91 -10.86 10.02
C VAL A 181 -17.39 -12.31 9.90
N GLY A 182 -18.41 -12.71 10.68
CA GLY A 182 -18.86 -14.10 10.77
C GLY A 182 -17.91 -14.99 11.59
N ARG A 183 -18.32 -16.22 11.90
CA ARG A 183 -17.59 -17.18 12.77
C ARG A 183 -16.22 -17.62 12.27
N ASN A 184 -15.82 -17.19 11.08
CA ASN A 184 -14.58 -17.60 10.46
C ASN A 184 -13.86 -16.35 9.97
N LEU A 185 -12.92 -15.83 10.78
CA LEU A 185 -11.64 -15.38 10.23
C LEU A 185 -10.94 -16.62 9.64
N GLU A 186 -11.56 -17.16 8.59
CA GLU A 186 -11.25 -18.43 7.98
C GLU A 186 -9.79 -18.35 7.58
N ARG A 187 -8.99 -19.24 8.18
CA ARG A 187 -7.59 -19.56 7.90
C ARG A 187 -6.88 -18.50 7.06
N ARG A 188 -5.88 -17.81 7.65
CA ARG A 188 -4.84 -17.09 6.89
C ARG A 188 -4.62 -17.83 5.57
N LYS A 189 -5.06 -17.24 4.45
CA LYS A 189 -4.95 -17.87 3.14
C LYS A 189 -3.50 -18.31 2.99
N CYS A 190 -3.30 -19.59 2.67
CA CYS A 190 -1.97 -20.17 2.70
C CYS A 190 -1.05 -19.32 1.84
N ARG A 191 0.10 -18.86 2.38
CA ARG A 191 1.07 -18.07 1.60
C ARG A 191 1.50 -18.80 0.32
N ASP A 192 1.37 -20.12 0.32
CA ASP A 192 1.62 -20.99 -0.83
C ASP A 192 0.76 -20.64 -2.06
N GLU A 193 -0.41 -20.04 -1.88
CA GLU A 193 -1.28 -19.62 -3.00
C GLU A 193 -0.99 -18.20 -3.51
N TRP A 194 -0.20 -17.40 -2.77
CA TRP A 194 0.00 -15.99 -3.12
C TRP A 194 0.71 -15.78 -4.46
N PRO A 195 1.74 -16.56 -4.85
CA PRO A 195 2.30 -16.49 -6.20
C PRO A 195 1.24 -16.71 -7.28
N MET A 196 0.32 -17.66 -7.06
CA MET A 196 -0.78 -17.93 -7.99
C MET A 196 -1.74 -16.74 -8.10
N TYR A 197 -2.06 -16.08 -6.99
CA TYR A 197 -2.87 -14.86 -7.01
C TYR A 197 -2.19 -13.73 -7.80
N LEU A 198 -0.88 -13.53 -7.64
CA LEU A 198 -0.15 -12.51 -8.41
C LEU A 198 -0.18 -12.81 -9.92
N ARG A 199 -0.01 -14.09 -10.31
CA ARG A 199 -0.10 -14.53 -11.72
C ARG A 199 -1.45 -14.20 -12.33
N VAL A 200 -2.54 -14.46 -11.61
CA VAL A 200 -3.89 -14.14 -12.08
C VAL A 200 -4.09 -12.62 -12.21
N LEU A 201 -3.59 -11.82 -11.26
CA LEU A 201 -3.66 -10.36 -11.35
C LEU A 201 -2.92 -9.85 -12.60
N ASP A 202 -1.70 -10.31 -12.82
CA ASP A 202 -0.86 -9.89 -13.95
C ASP A 202 -1.47 -10.35 -15.30
N ALA A 203 -2.05 -11.55 -15.37
CA ALA A 203 -2.73 -12.03 -16.58
C ALA A 203 -3.98 -11.20 -16.93
N VAL A 204 -4.79 -10.85 -15.93
CA VAL A 204 -5.98 -10.00 -16.13
C VAL A 204 -5.57 -8.59 -16.54
N ASP A 205 -4.50 -8.04 -15.97
CA ASP A 205 -3.97 -6.71 -16.34
C ASP A 205 -3.49 -6.67 -17.80
N LEU A 206 -3.02 -7.81 -18.33
CA LEU A 206 -2.67 -7.99 -19.73
C LEU A 206 -3.89 -8.25 -20.65
N GLY A 207 -5.11 -8.28 -20.10
CA GLY A 207 -6.35 -8.51 -20.85
C GLY A 207 -6.59 -9.96 -21.23
N VAL A 208 -5.91 -10.93 -20.60
CA VAL A 208 -6.09 -12.36 -20.88
C VAL A 208 -7.47 -12.81 -20.37
N PRO A 209 -8.28 -13.51 -21.20
CA PRO A 209 -9.57 -14.06 -20.76
C PRO A 209 -9.41 -15.08 -19.62
N PHE A 210 -10.35 -15.11 -18.67
CA PHE A 210 -10.31 -16.04 -17.53
C PHE A 210 -10.24 -17.51 -17.92
N GLN A 211 -10.86 -17.89 -19.04
CA GLN A 211 -10.79 -19.23 -19.61
C GLN A 211 -9.35 -19.62 -20.00
N GLU A 212 -8.60 -18.72 -20.62
CA GLU A 212 -7.20 -18.97 -20.99
C GLU A 212 -6.29 -19.02 -19.75
N ILE A 213 -6.54 -18.13 -18.78
CA ILE A 213 -5.84 -18.13 -17.49
C ILE A 213 -6.01 -19.48 -16.80
N GLY A 214 -7.25 -19.96 -16.66
CA GLY A 214 -7.49 -21.21 -15.95
C GLY A 214 -6.93 -22.44 -16.69
N ARG A 215 -6.95 -22.46 -18.04
CA ARG A 215 -6.39 -23.56 -18.83
C ARG A 215 -4.88 -23.62 -18.62
N THR A 216 -4.24 -22.47 -18.67
CA THR A 216 -2.79 -22.33 -18.51
C THR A 216 -2.33 -22.65 -17.09
N LEU A 217 -3.04 -22.18 -16.07
CA LEU A 217 -2.60 -22.29 -14.67
C LEU A 217 -3.03 -23.60 -14.00
N PHE A 218 -4.13 -24.23 -14.42
CA PHE A 218 -4.69 -25.40 -13.75
C PHE A 218 -4.77 -26.66 -14.61
N ASN A 219 -4.52 -26.56 -15.92
CA ASN A 219 -4.65 -27.68 -16.86
C ASN A 219 -6.03 -28.38 -16.77
N ILE A 220 -7.10 -27.59 -16.57
CA ILE A 220 -8.47 -28.08 -16.50
C ILE A 220 -9.04 -28.11 -17.94
N PRO A 221 -9.56 -29.27 -18.41
CA PRO A 221 -10.06 -29.41 -19.78
C PRO A 221 -11.45 -28.80 -19.99
N ASP A 222 -12.24 -28.67 -18.92
CA ASP A 222 -13.57 -28.07 -18.95
C ASP A 222 -13.50 -26.54 -18.86
N ASP A 223 -14.10 -25.88 -19.85
CA ASP A 223 -14.01 -24.43 -20.00
C ASP A 223 -14.76 -23.64 -18.94
N GLU A 224 -15.94 -24.10 -18.53
CA GLU A 224 -16.77 -23.41 -17.54
C GLU A 224 -16.12 -23.50 -16.15
N ILE A 225 -15.64 -24.68 -15.77
CA ILE A 225 -14.96 -24.91 -14.49
C ILE A 225 -13.66 -24.10 -14.41
N CYS A 226 -12.91 -24.10 -15.51
CA CYS A 226 -11.67 -23.37 -15.67
C CYS A 226 -11.86 -21.86 -15.47
N GLU A 227 -12.84 -21.28 -16.19
CA GLU A 227 -13.15 -19.86 -16.11
C GLU A 227 -13.63 -19.46 -14.70
N ALA A 228 -14.55 -20.25 -14.12
CA ALA A 228 -15.08 -20.00 -12.79
C ALA A 228 -13.98 -20.01 -11.72
N ARG A 229 -13.03 -20.94 -11.82
CA ARG A 229 -11.88 -21.03 -10.90
C ARG A 229 -10.96 -19.82 -11.03
N ALA A 230 -10.64 -19.38 -12.25
CA ALA A 230 -9.80 -18.21 -12.47
C ALA A 230 -10.47 -16.92 -11.98
N ARG A 231 -11.79 -16.75 -12.20
CA ARG A 231 -12.58 -15.62 -11.66
C ARG A 231 -12.57 -15.61 -10.13
N GLN A 232 -12.74 -16.76 -9.50
CA GLN A 232 -12.71 -16.86 -8.04
C GLN A 232 -11.32 -16.54 -7.47
N LEU A 233 -10.24 -17.01 -8.11
CA LEU A 233 -8.88 -16.62 -7.72
C LEU A 233 -8.65 -15.11 -7.87
N TYR A 234 -9.10 -14.52 -8.97
CA TYR A 234 -8.97 -13.08 -9.19
C TYR A 234 -9.71 -12.26 -8.13
N LYS A 235 -10.95 -12.65 -7.80
CA LYS A 235 -11.73 -12.03 -6.71
C LYS A 235 -10.98 -12.13 -5.38
N ASN A 236 -10.42 -13.31 -5.08
CA ASN A 236 -9.62 -13.54 -3.88
C ASN A 236 -8.35 -12.69 -3.84
N ALA A 237 -7.65 -12.56 -4.97
CA ALA A 237 -6.44 -11.75 -5.11
C ALA A 237 -6.72 -10.26 -4.93
N CYS A 238 -7.82 -9.77 -5.52
CA CYS A 238 -8.28 -8.39 -5.34
C CYS A 238 -8.58 -8.09 -3.88
N GLN A 239 -9.27 -9.00 -3.18
CA GLN A 239 -9.55 -8.84 -1.74
C GLN A 239 -8.28 -8.73 -0.91
N ILE A 240 -7.25 -9.55 -1.17
CA ILE A 240 -5.96 -9.47 -0.45
C ILE A 240 -5.24 -8.15 -0.74
N SER A 241 -5.35 -7.63 -1.97
CA SER A 241 -4.73 -6.35 -2.34
C SER A 241 -5.32 -5.13 -1.63
N ILE A 242 -6.55 -5.27 -1.12
CA ILE A 242 -7.25 -4.23 -0.35
C ILE A 242 -7.09 -4.50 1.15
N HIS A 243 -7.38 -5.73 1.57
CA HIS A 243 -7.38 -6.18 2.96
C HIS A 243 -6.30 -7.23 3.17
N PHE A 244 -5.04 -6.77 3.15
CA PHE A 244 -3.91 -7.68 3.37
C PHE A 244 -3.99 -8.27 4.78
N PRO A 245 -3.95 -9.61 4.95
CA PRO A 245 -4.05 -10.23 6.26
C PRO A 245 -2.79 -9.91 7.07
N VAL A 246 -2.98 -9.28 8.24
CA VAL A 246 -1.92 -9.01 9.23
C VAL A 246 -1.85 -10.17 10.22
#